data_AF-A0A974KI51-F1
#
_entry.id   AF-A0A974KI51-F1
#
_cell.length_a   1.000
_cell.length_b   1.000
_cell.length_c   1.000
_cell.angle_alpha   90.00
_cell.angle_beta   90.00
_cell.angle_gamma   90.00
#
_symmetry.space_group_name_H-M   'P 1'
#
loop_
_entity.id
_entity.type
_entity.pdbx_description
1 polymer ?
#
loop_
_entity_poly.entity_id
_entity_poly.type
_entity_poly.pdbx_seq_one_letter_code
_entity_poly.pdbx_strand_id
1 'polypeptide(L)'
;MKKIILLALALSGVTTTAFAEGITLNGKYPVCVSETAFKRLQATMTHNDEKSFAKIMANECFMPKAGIKVDEVVSMGWTNGIAQVKVYKDGDLYDLWTNTESLMNK
;
A
#
# COMPACT_ATOMS: atom_id res chain seq x y z
N MET A 1 -39.96 -52.87 -9.58
CA MET A 1 -39.52 -51.86 -10.58
C MET A 1 -40.08 -50.51 -10.21
N LYS A 2 -39.25 -49.58 -9.75
CA LYS A 2 -39.47 -48.11 -9.77
C LYS A 2 -38.13 -47.48 -9.40
N LYS A 3 -37.40 -47.01 -10.43
CA LYS A 3 -36.08 -46.39 -10.31
C LYS A 3 -36.29 -44.96 -9.79
N ILE A 4 -35.83 -44.66 -8.58
CA ILE A 4 -35.76 -43.28 -8.08
C ILE A 4 -34.41 -42.74 -8.52
N ILE A 5 -34.39 -42.00 -9.62
CA ILE A 5 -33.21 -41.26 -10.08
C ILE A 5 -33.26 -39.91 -9.38
N LEU A 6 -32.53 -39.77 -8.28
CA LEU A 6 -32.21 -38.46 -7.72
C LEU A 6 -31.11 -37.84 -8.59
N LEU A 7 -31.50 -36.86 -9.41
CA LEU A 7 -30.58 -35.98 -10.12
C LEU A 7 -29.73 -35.23 -9.07
N ALA A 8 -28.46 -35.61 -8.96
CA ALA A 8 -27.46 -34.77 -8.32
C ALA A 8 -27.17 -33.58 -9.24
N LEU A 9 -27.81 -32.43 -8.99
CA LEU A 9 -27.36 -31.16 -9.54
C LEU A 9 -26.03 -30.80 -8.85
N ALA A 10 -24.94 -31.26 -9.43
CA ALA A 10 -23.62 -30.68 -9.16
C ALA A 10 -23.62 -29.27 -9.75
N LEU A 11 -24.00 -28.27 -8.95
CA LEU A 11 -23.63 -26.89 -9.24
C LEU A 11 -22.11 -26.78 -9.08
N SER A 12 -21.38 -27.09 -10.15
CA SER A 12 -20.00 -26.67 -10.33
C SER A 12 -20.00 -25.15 -10.52
N GLY A 13 -20.17 -24.43 -9.41
CA GLY A 13 -19.94 -22.99 -9.34
C GLY A 13 -18.45 -22.77 -9.54
N VAL A 14 -18.07 -22.37 -10.76
CA VAL A 14 -16.75 -21.80 -11.02
C VAL A 14 -16.66 -20.55 -10.15
N THR A 15 -15.97 -20.64 -9.02
CA THR A 15 -15.60 -19.48 -8.23
C THR A 15 -14.57 -18.72 -9.04
N THR A 16 -15.03 -17.78 -9.87
CA THR A 16 -14.13 -16.77 -10.44
C THR A 16 -13.59 -15.97 -9.26
N THR A 17 -12.36 -16.28 -8.83
CA THR A 17 -11.60 -15.41 -7.94
C THR A 17 -11.31 -14.13 -8.72
N ALA A 18 -12.22 -13.16 -8.61
CA ALA A 18 -11.93 -11.80 -9.01
C ALA A 18 -10.76 -11.36 -8.12
N PHE A 19 -9.56 -11.31 -8.69
CA PHE A 19 -8.44 -10.64 -8.03
C PHE A 19 -8.86 -9.18 -7.92
N ALA A 20 -9.20 -8.73 -6.71
CA ALA A 20 -9.39 -7.31 -6.46
C ALA A 20 -8.16 -6.57 -7.01
N GLU A 21 -8.39 -5.52 -7.79
CA GLU A 21 -7.33 -4.68 -8.33
C GLU A 21 -6.46 -4.19 -7.16
N GLY A 22 -5.20 -4.63 -7.12
CA GLY A 22 -4.32 -4.35 -5.99
C GLY A 22 -3.96 -2.87 -5.91
N ILE A 23 -3.80 -2.34 -4.69
CA ILE A 23 -3.33 -0.97 -4.49
C ILE A 23 -1.83 -0.88 -4.84
N THR A 24 -1.42 0.24 -5.43
CA THR A 24 -0.02 0.53 -5.77
C THR A 24 0.41 1.91 -5.27
N LEU A 25 1.72 2.09 -5.10
CA LEU A 25 2.34 3.40 -4.89
C LEU A 25 2.50 4.12 -6.23
N ASN A 26 2.11 5.39 -6.29
CA ASN A 26 2.14 6.17 -7.53
C ASN A 26 3.49 6.84 -7.85
N GLY A 27 4.45 6.78 -6.92
CA GLY A 27 5.79 7.36 -7.10
C GLY A 27 5.88 8.89 -7.04
N LYS A 28 4.78 9.59 -6.71
CA LYS A 28 4.72 11.06 -6.64
C LYS A 28 5.01 11.61 -5.24
N TYR A 29 4.96 10.75 -4.23
CA TYR A 29 5.17 11.13 -2.83
C TYR A 29 6.26 10.28 -2.20
N PRO A 30 7.06 10.84 -1.28
CA PRO A 30 8.05 10.09 -0.53
C PRO A 30 7.38 9.10 0.41
N VAL A 31 8.05 7.96 0.60
CA VAL A 31 7.74 6.98 1.64
C VAL A 31 8.83 7.02 2.69
N CYS A 32 8.48 6.80 3.96
CA CYS A 32 9.43 6.76 5.07
C CYS A 32 9.32 5.45 5.85
N VAL A 33 10.42 4.99 6.42
CA VAL A 33 10.49 3.72 7.18
C VAL A 33 9.84 3.79 8.57
N SER A 34 9.34 4.95 8.99
CA SER A 34 8.60 5.12 10.24
C SER A 34 7.69 6.35 10.21
N GLU A 35 6.65 6.34 11.04
CA GLU A 35 5.76 7.49 11.24
C GLU A 35 6.52 8.72 11.72
N THR A 36 7.48 8.55 12.63
CA THR A 36 8.29 9.64 13.17
C THR A 36 9.15 10.29 12.09
N ALA A 37 9.75 9.50 11.20
CA ALA A 37 10.48 10.02 10.04
C ALA A 37 9.54 10.80 9.12
N PHE A 38 8.35 10.26 8.84
CA PHE A 38 7.36 10.94 8.00
C PHE A 38 6.89 12.28 8.59
N LYS A 39 6.58 12.34 9.89
CA LYS A 39 6.22 13.59 10.58
C LYS A 39 7.34 14.63 10.53
N ARG A 40 8.60 14.20 10.71
CA ARG A 40 9.75 15.10 10.58
C ARG A 40 9.93 15.58 9.14
N LEU A 41 9.70 14.73 8.15
CA LEU A 41 9.70 15.14 6.74
C LEU A 41 8.65 16.23 6.48
N GLN A 42 7.42 16.03 6.96
CA GLN A 42 6.35 17.04 6.84
C GLN A 42 6.74 18.36 7.49
N ALA A 43 7.23 18.35 8.73
CA ALA A 43 7.68 19.56 9.42
C ALA A 43 8.83 20.27 8.65
N THR A 44 9.78 19.48 8.15
CA THR A 44 10.90 19.99 7.35
C THR A 44 10.41 20.70 6.09
N MET A 45 9.43 20.11 5.38
CA MET A 45 8.82 20.71 4.20
C MET A 45 8.03 21.99 4.53
N THR A 46 7.27 22.00 5.64
CA THR A 46 6.54 23.20 6.11
C THR A 46 7.47 24.38 6.38
N HIS A 47 8.68 24.12 6.88
CA HIS A 47 9.67 25.14 7.20
C HIS A 47 10.67 25.43 6.07
N ASN A 48 10.54 24.78 4.90
CA ASN A 48 11.50 24.88 3.79
C ASN A 48 12.96 24.61 4.21
N ASP A 49 13.19 23.69 5.15
CA ASP A 49 14.55 23.35 5.62
C ASP A 49 15.19 22.33 4.67
N GLU A 50 15.80 22.84 3.60
CA GLU A 50 16.45 22.02 2.56
C GLU A 50 17.53 21.09 3.11
N LYS A 51 18.26 21.52 4.15
CA LYS A 51 19.35 20.73 4.74
C LYS A 51 18.79 19.51 5.47
N SER A 52 17.76 19.72 6.29
CA SER A 52 17.07 18.61 6.96
C SER A 52 16.33 17.73 5.96
N PHE A 53 15.82 18.31 4.87
CA PHE A 53 15.14 17.56 3.81
C PHE A 53 16.11 16.59 3.13
N ALA A 54 17.26 17.08 2.68
CA ALA A 54 18.30 16.25 2.08
C ALA A 54 18.76 15.15 3.04
N LYS A 55 18.92 15.48 4.33
CA LYS A 55 19.33 14.50 5.34
C LYS A 55 18.30 13.39 5.54
N ILE A 56 17.01 13.72 5.64
CA ILE A 56 15.99 12.70 5.89
C ILE A 56 15.73 11.82 4.66
N MET A 57 15.76 12.41 3.46
CA MET A 57 15.62 11.69 2.18
C MET A 57 16.82 10.78 1.84
N ALA A 58 17.97 10.98 2.50
CA ALA A 58 19.13 10.11 2.31
C ALA A 58 19.16 8.90 3.26
N ASN A 59 18.43 8.95 4.38
CA ASN A 59 18.60 7.98 5.47
C ASN A 59 17.31 7.25 5.86
N GLU A 60 16.14 7.89 5.73
CA GLU A 60 14.91 7.41 6.38
C GLU A 60 13.69 7.47 5.46
N CYS A 61 13.74 8.29 4.42
CA CYS A 61 12.69 8.43 3.43
C CYS A 61 13.27 8.33 2.02
N PHE A 62 12.47 7.94 1.04
CA PHE A 62 12.88 7.86 -0.35
C PHE A 62 11.69 8.04 -1.29
N MET A 63 11.96 8.34 -2.56
CA MET A 63 10.93 8.37 -3.60
C MET A 63 10.75 6.96 -4.20
N PRO A 64 9.60 6.31 -4.01
CA PRO A 64 9.37 5.00 -4.60
C PRO A 64 9.18 5.11 -6.12
N LYS A 65 9.46 4.02 -6.85
CA LYS A 65 9.02 3.91 -8.25
C LYS A 65 7.50 3.80 -8.29
N ALA A 66 6.89 4.34 -9.35
CA ALA A 66 5.47 4.13 -9.61
C ALA A 66 5.17 2.65 -9.87
N GLY A 67 3.98 2.20 -9.46
CA GLY A 67 3.50 0.84 -9.68
C GLY A 67 4.04 -0.20 -8.70
N ILE A 68 4.74 0.20 -7.63
CA ILE A 68 5.10 -0.72 -6.55
C ILE A 68 3.81 -1.21 -5.89
N LYS A 69 3.61 -2.52 -5.89
CA LYS A 69 2.43 -3.16 -5.29
C LYS A 69 2.47 -2.99 -3.77
N VAL A 70 1.33 -2.61 -3.21
CA VAL A 70 1.07 -2.64 -1.78
C VAL A 70 0.43 -3.98 -1.44
N ASP A 71 1.03 -4.71 -0.51
CA ASP A 71 0.53 -6.01 -0.05
C ASP A 71 -0.56 -5.85 1.02
N GLU A 72 -0.42 -4.83 1.87
CA GLU A 72 -1.40 -4.49 2.90
C GLU A 72 -1.45 -2.98 3.11
N VAL A 73 -2.67 -2.43 3.23
CA VAL A 73 -2.87 -1.07 3.74
C VAL A 73 -3.26 -1.20 5.21
N VAL A 74 -2.31 -0.91 6.11
CA VAL A 74 -2.50 -1.06 7.57
C VAL A 74 -3.41 0.03 8.10
N SER A 75 -3.23 1.26 7.63
CA SER A 75 -4.12 2.37 7.94
C SER A 75 -4.20 3.36 6.78
N MET A 76 -5.39 3.92 6.61
CA MET A 76 -5.61 5.13 5.82
C MET A 76 -6.11 6.21 6.75
N GLY A 77 -5.28 7.21 6.97
CA GLY A 77 -5.60 8.36 7.77
C GLY A 77 -6.55 9.29 7.02
N TRP A 78 -7.85 8.98 7.05
CA TRP A 78 -8.89 9.79 6.41
C TRP A 78 -8.91 11.25 6.92
N THR A 79 -8.47 11.49 8.15
CA THR A 79 -8.47 12.82 8.78
C THR A 79 -7.13 13.53 8.75
N ASN A 80 -6.00 12.81 8.70
CA ASN A 80 -4.65 13.38 8.73
C ASN A 80 -3.86 13.21 7.41
N GLY A 81 -4.43 12.52 6.42
CA GLY A 81 -3.83 12.30 5.10
C GLY A 81 -2.66 11.31 5.10
N ILE A 82 -2.43 10.56 6.17
CA ILE A 82 -1.27 9.66 6.30
C ILE A 82 -1.71 8.20 6.14
N ALA A 83 -1.02 7.45 5.28
CA ALA A 83 -1.21 6.02 5.13
C ALA A 83 0.01 5.24 5.65
N GLN A 84 -0.27 4.12 6.31
CA GLN A 84 0.70 3.08 6.62
C GLN A 84 0.45 1.88 5.72
N VAL A 85 1.49 1.41 5.04
CA VAL A 85 1.41 0.31 4.08
C VAL A 85 2.51 -0.71 4.29
N LYS A 86 2.24 -1.96 3.92
CA LYS A 86 3.24 -3.01 3.82
C LYS A 86 3.53 -3.33 2.37
N VAL A 87 4.82 -3.40 2.04
CA VAL A 87 5.32 -3.74 0.72
C VAL A 87 6.29 -4.91 0.87
N TYR A 88 6.04 -5.99 0.16
CA TYR A 88 6.94 -7.14 0.09
C TYR A 88 7.83 -7.03 -1.14
N LYS A 89 9.15 -7.07 -0.93
CA LYS A 89 10.12 -7.02 -2.02
C LYS A 89 11.34 -7.87 -1.67
N ASP A 90 11.73 -8.74 -2.60
CA ASP A 90 12.98 -9.52 -2.55
C ASP A 90 13.19 -10.36 -1.27
N GLY A 91 12.11 -10.84 -0.66
CA GLY A 91 12.18 -11.64 0.57
C GLY A 91 11.77 -10.88 1.82
N ASP A 92 11.76 -9.55 1.77
CA ASP A 92 11.58 -8.67 2.92
C ASP A 92 10.23 -7.94 2.87
N LEU A 93 9.62 -7.79 4.05
CA LEU A 93 8.41 -7.00 4.26
C LEU A 93 8.77 -5.64 4.86
N TYR A 94 8.51 -4.58 4.12
CA TYR A 94 8.75 -3.20 4.52
C TYR A 94 7.47 -2.58 5.07
N ASP A 95 7.56 -1.95 6.24
CA ASP A 95 6.50 -1.13 6.84
C ASP A 95 6.80 0.34 6.54
N LEU A 96 5.94 0.98 5.74
CA LEU A 96 6.20 2.29 5.15
C LEU A 96 5.07 3.28 5.44
N TRP A 97 5.45 4.54 5.59
CA TRP A 97 4.56 5.66 5.89
C TRP A 97 4.60 6.69 4.76
N THR A 98 3.45 7.11 4.28
CA THR A 98 3.30 8.03 3.13
C THR A 98 2.03 8.84 3.23
N ASN A 99 1.83 9.80 2.32
CA ASN A 99 0.51 10.40 2.10
C ASN A 99 -0.47 9.37 1.52
N THR A 100 -1.74 9.46 1.91
CA THR A 100 -2.84 8.62 1.38
C THR A 100 -2.98 8.76 -0.14
N GLU A 101 -2.72 9.95 -0.67
CA GLU A 101 -2.71 10.28 -2.11
C GLU A 101 -1.62 9.52 -2.90
N SER A 102 -0.68 8.88 -2.20
CA SER A 102 0.31 7.99 -2.82
C SER A 102 -0.31 6.68 -3.31
N LEU A 103 -1.46 6.30 -2.75
CA LEU A 103 -2.16 5.06 -3.07
C LEU A 103 -3.05 5.24 -4.30
N MET A 104 -2.90 4.34 -5.27
CA MET A 104 -3.75 4.25 -6.45
C MET A 104 -4.30 2.84 -6.60
N ASN A 105 -5.56 2.74 -7.02
CA ASN A 105 -6.08 1.48 -7.57
C ASN A 105 -5.34 1.18 -8.87
N LYS A 106 -5.00 -0.08 -9.08
CA LYS A 106 -4.28 -0.54 -10.29
C LYS A 106 -5.17 -0.51 -11.52
#